data_AF-A0A3B0VW90-F1
#
_entry.id   AF-A0A3B0VW90-F1
#
_cell.length_a   1.000
_cell.length_b   1.000
_cell.length_c   1.000
_cell.angle_alpha   90.00
_cell.angle_beta   90.00
_cell.angle_gamma   90.00
#
_symmetry.space_group_name_H-M   'P 1'
#
loop_
_entity.id
_entity.type
_entity.pdbx_description
1 polymer ?
#
loop_
_entity_poly.entity_id
_entity_poly.type
_entity_poly.pdbx_seq_one_letter_code
_entity_poly.pdbx_strand_id
1 'polypeptide(L)'
;MVKSRGFDRFGVEKMSDEEYEACLQGLEKDCLCNGCSSYLPGDENTAFCFPVYGASSVIKVENECLCTTCSVYKQYELENNHYCTRCSNLCQTYKEMGTSGP
;
A
#
# COMPACT_ATOMS: atom_id res chain seq x y z
N MET A 1 7.14 9.46 -30.37
CA MET A 1 6.40 9.82 -29.14
C MET A 1 5.81 8.55 -28.59
N VAL A 2 6.47 7.91 -27.62
CA VAL A 2 6.00 6.65 -27.04
C VAL A 2 4.75 6.95 -26.22
N LYS A 3 3.59 6.56 -26.76
CA LYS A 3 2.32 6.58 -26.04
C LYS A 3 2.39 5.52 -24.94
N SER A 4 2.12 5.95 -23.71
CA SER A 4 1.66 5.13 -22.59
C SER A 4 2.63 4.05 -22.09
N ARG A 5 3.45 4.39 -21.09
CA ARG A 5 3.88 3.41 -20.09
C ARG A 5 3.06 3.70 -18.83
N GLY A 6 1.81 3.24 -18.83
CA GLY A 6 0.94 3.30 -17.66
C GLY A 6 1.35 2.19 -16.70
N PHE A 7 1.61 2.54 -15.45
CA PHE A 7 1.67 1.60 -14.35
C PHE A 7 0.60 2.02 -13.35
N ASP A 8 -0.44 1.22 -13.19
CA ASP A 8 -0.99 1.03 -11.84
C ASP A 8 -1.11 -0.48 -11.59
N ARG A 9 -0.99 -0.93 -10.35
CA ARG A 9 -2.07 -0.73 -9.39
C ARG A 9 -1.68 -0.24 -7.99
N PHE A 10 -0.42 0.11 -7.70
CA PHE A 10 -0.09 1.01 -6.57
C PHE A 10 1.20 1.83 -6.84
N GLY A 11 1.33 2.35 -8.07
CA GLY A 11 2.36 3.29 -8.57
C GLY A 11 2.71 2.98 -10.03
N VAL A 12 3.05 3.89 -10.96
CA VAL A 12 2.92 5.36 -11.06
C VAL A 12 2.10 5.66 -12.33
N GLU A 13 0.93 6.29 -12.17
CA GLU A 13 0.21 7.00 -13.23
C GLU A 13 -0.07 8.44 -12.80
N LYS A 14 -0.22 9.33 -13.79
CA LYS A 14 -0.69 10.70 -13.56
C LYS A 14 -2.21 10.64 -13.35
N MET A 15 -2.63 10.68 -12.10
CA MET A 15 -4.02 10.93 -11.72
C MET A 15 -4.22 12.44 -11.55
N SER A 16 -5.44 12.93 -11.76
CA SER A 16 -5.80 14.27 -11.26
C SER A 16 -5.91 14.25 -9.73
N ASP A 17 -5.76 15.42 -9.10
CA ASP A 17 -5.87 15.55 -7.64
C ASP A 17 -7.24 15.03 -7.15
N GLU A 18 -8.31 15.27 -7.92
CA GLU A 18 -9.68 14.83 -7.62
C GLU A 18 -9.82 13.30 -7.65
N GLU A 19 -9.25 12.64 -8.66
CA GLU A 19 -9.24 11.17 -8.76
C GLU A 19 -8.39 10.53 -7.66
N TYR A 20 -7.30 11.20 -7.27
CA TYR A 20 -6.42 10.75 -6.20
C TYR A 20 -7.12 10.78 -4.83
N GLU A 21 -7.80 11.89 -4.51
CA GLU A 21 -8.58 12.02 -3.27
C GLU A 21 -9.75 11.03 -3.23
N ALA A 22 -10.43 10.81 -4.35
CA ALA A 22 -11.50 9.81 -4.43
C ALA A 22 -10.97 8.38 -4.19
N CYS A 23 -9.76 8.08 -4.70
CA CYS A 23 -9.07 6.81 -4.44
C CYS A 23 -8.77 6.63 -2.95
N LEU A 24 -8.20 7.65 -2.30
CA LEU A 24 -7.93 7.64 -0.86
C LEU A 24 -9.18 7.32 -0.03
N GLN A 25 -10.28 8.03 -0.30
CA GLN A 25 -11.53 7.83 0.43
C GLN A 25 -12.14 6.44 0.20
N GLY A 26 -11.96 5.84 -0.99
CA GLY A 26 -12.38 4.47 -1.28
C GLY A 26 -11.56 3.45 -0.50
N LEU A 27 -10.24 3.62 -0.49
CA LEU A 27 -9.31 2.71 0.18
C LEU A 27 -9.54 2.65 1.68
N GLU A 28 -9.78 3.79 2.34
CA GLU A 28 -10.06 3.82 3.78
C GLU A 28 -11.36 3.09 4.14
N LYS A 29 -12.37 3.11 3.27
CA LYS A 29 -13.65 2.41 3.47
C LYS A 29 -13.54 0.91 3.27
N ASP A 30 -12.72 0.49 2.31
CA ASP A 30 -12.61 -0.91 1.90
C ASP A 30 -11.46 -1.66 2.60
N CYS A 31 -10.58 -0.96 3.34
CA CYS A 31 -9.50 -1.59 4.11
C CYS A 31 -10.06 -2.45 5.26
N LEU A 32 -9.68 -3.73 5.29
CA LEU A 32 -9.94 -4.60 6.43
C LEU A 32 -8.94 -4.41 7.60
N CYS A 33 -8.13 -3.36 7.53
CA CYS A 33 -6.95 -3.17 8.34
C CYS A 33 -7.29 -3.03 9.83
N ASN A 34 -8.39 -2.35 10.16
CA ASN A 34 -8.90 -2.25 11.52
C ASN A 34 -9.27 -3.60 12.16
N GLY A 35 -9.56 -4.63 11.36
CA GLY A 35 -9.87 -5.98 11.82
C GLY A 35 -8.71 -6.98 11.67
N CYS A 36 -7.57 -6.53 11.17
CA CYS A 36 -6.41 -7.39 10.93
C CYS A 36 -5.66 -7.67 12.24
N SER A 37 -5.25 -8.91 12.46
CA SER A 37 -4.50 -9.32 13.66
C SER A 37 -3.11 -8.69 13.76
N SER A 38 -2.53 -8.25 12.64
CA SER A 38 -1.28 -7.48 12.62
C SER A 38 -1.45 -5.98 12.85
N TYR A 39 -2.68 -5.46 12.80
CA TYR A 39 -2.93 -4.04 13.07
C TYR A 39 -3.00 -3.81 14.59
N LEU A 40 -2.30 -2.77 15.05
CA LEU A 40 -2.38 -2.32 16.44
C LEU A 40 -3.00 -0.93 16.49
N PRO A 41 -3.93 -0.68 17.44
CA PRO A 41 -4.43 0.66 17.66
C PRO A 41 -3.29 1.57 18.13
N GLY A 42 -3.16 2.74 17.51
CA GLY A 42 -2.12 3.72 17.88
C GLY A 42 -1.54 4.48 16.70
N ASP A 43 -1.65 3.97 15.47
CA ASP A 43 -1.43 4.79 14.29
C ASP A 43 -2.67 5.62 13.95
N GLU A 44 -2.43 6.83 13.44
CA GLU A 44 -3.49 7.71 12.94
C GLU A 44 -4.04 7.26 11.58
N ASN A 45 -3.26 6.45 10.84
CA ASN A 45 -3.56 6.04 9.48
C ASN A 45 -3.85 4.55 9.37
N THR A 46 -4.70 4.20 8.40
CA THR A 46 -4.90 2.84 7.91
C THR A 46 -4.48 2.75 6.45
N ALA A 47 -4.64 1.61 5.78
CA ALA A 47 -4.32 1.46 4.36
C ALA A 47 -2.85 1.71 3.96
N PHE A 48 -1.89 1.26 4.77
CA PHE A 48 -0.44 1.32 4.49
C PHE A 48 0.02 0.69 3.17
N CYS A 49 -0.85 -0.06 2.48
CA CYS A 49 -0.60 -0.50 1.11
C CYS A 49 -0.53 0.67 0.12
N PHE A 50 -1.05 1.84 0.49
CA PHE A 50 -0.98 3.05 -0.30
C PHE A 50 0.33 3.84 -0.08
N PRO A 51 0.97 4.36 -1.15
CA PRO A 51 2.26 5.03 -1.02
C PRO A 51 2.30 6.25 -0.08
N VAL A 52 1.19 6.96 0.10
CA VAL A 52 1.18 8.21 0.90
C VAL A 52 1.40 7.99 2.39
N TYR A 53 0.96 6.84 2.92
CA TYR A 53 0.98 6.58 4.37
C TYR A 53 2.30 5.97 4.86
N GLY A 54 3.14 5.49 3.93
CA GLY A 54 4.40 4.84 4.30
C GLY A 54 4.19 3.56 5.12
N ALA A 55 5.01 3.38 6.16
CA ALA A 55 4.88 2.28 7.11
C ALA A 55 4.45 2.83 8.49
N SER A 56 3.80 1.98 9.26
CA SER A 56 3.37 2.22 10.63
C SER A 56 4.52 2.69 11.53
N SER A 57 4.20 3.68 12.36
CA SER A 57 5.10 4.19 13.38
C SER A 57 5.13 3.30 14.62
N VAL A 58 4.06 2.55 14.88
CA VAL A 58 3.84 1.75 16.10
C VAL A 58 4.08 0.25 15.89
N ILE A 59 3.62 -0.31 14.77
CA ILE A 59 3.70 -1.74 14.46
C ILE A 59 5.10 -2.05 13.95
N LYS A 60 5.86 -2.83 14.74
CA LYS A 60 7.25 -3.24 14.40
C LYS A 60 7.44 -4.75 14.23
N VAL A 61 6.46 -5.54 14.64
CA VAL A 61 6.52 -7.00 14.58
C VAL A 61 5.48 -7.50 13.59
N GLU A 62 5.92 -8.33 12.67
CA GLU A 62 5.06 -9.00 11.71
C GLU A 62 4.48 -10.27 12.35
N ASN A 63 3.18 -10.25 12.61
CA ASN A 63 2.45 -11.44 13.04
C ASN A 63 1.88 -12.13 11.78
N GLU A 64 0.57 -12.09 11.60
CA GLU A 64 -0.14 -12.63 10.44
C GLU A 64 -0.85 -11.49 9.69
N CYS A 65 -0.54 -11.24 8.41
CA CYS A 65 -1.29 -10.24 7.62
C CYS A 65 -2.40 -10.89 6.81
N LEU A 66 -3.61 -10.36 6.95
CA LEU A 66 -4.77 -10.66 6.09
C LEU A 66 -4.82 -9.77 4.83
N CYS A 67 -3.69 -9.15 4.47
CA CYS A 67 -3.55 -8.27 3.33
C CYS A 67 -4.09 -8.92 2.05
N THR A 68 -3.69 -10.18 1.81
CA THR A 68 -4.04 -10.95 0.60
C THR A 68 -5.54 -11.25 0.44
N THR A 69 -6.29 -11.18 1.54
CA THR A 69 -7.74 -11.41 1.54
C THR A 69 -8.53 -10.10 1.39
N CYS A 70 -7.89 -8.95 1.55
CA CYS A 70 -8.51 -7.63 1.41
C CYS A 70 -8.98 -7.37 -0.02
N SER A 71 -10.13 -6.72 -0.19
CA SER A 71 -10.66 -6.31 -1.50
C SER A 71 -9.67 -5.41 -2.22
N VAL A 72 -9.07 -4.46 -1.50
CA VAL A 72 -8.03 -3.56 -1.99
C VAL A 72 -6.87 -4.34 -2.60
N TYR A 73 -6.38 -5.37 -1.93
CA TYR A 73 -5.28 -6.19 -2.45
C TYR A 73 -5.58 -6.81 -3.81
N LYS A 74 -6.81 -7.32 -3.97
CA LYS A 74 -7.25 -7.96 -5.22
C LYS A 74 -7.56 -6.95 -6.32
N GLN A 75 -8.32 -5.92 -5.99
CA GLN A 75 -8.70 -4.85 -6.92
C GLN A 75 -7.48 -4.22 -7.55
N TYR A 76 -6.44 -4.03 -6.74
CA TYR A 76 -5.21 -3.39 -7.15
C TYR A 76 -4.06 -4.38 -7.35
N GLU A 77 -4.34 -5.67 -7.63
CA GLU A 77 -3.36 -6.73 -7.94
C GLU A 77 -2.02 -6.55 -7.22
N LEU A 78 -2.12 -6.34 -5.92
CA LEU A 78 -0.97 -6.16 -5.07
C LEU A 78 -0.20 -7.47 -4.99
N GLU A 79 1.12 -7.39 -4.95
CA GLU A 79 1.97 -8.58 -4.95
C GLU A 79 2.54 -8.84 -3.55
N ASN A 80 2.95 -7.79 -2.86
CA ASN A 80 3.58 -7.88 -1.54
C ASN A 80 2.61 -8.03 -0.36
N ASN A 81 3.12 -8.13 0.86
CA ASN A 81 2.30 -8.21 2.06
C ASN A 81 2.94 -7.41 3.20
N HIS A 82 2.34 -7.48 4.39
CA HIS A 82 2.82 -6.79 5.59
C HIS A 82 3.03 -5.28 5.37
N TYR A 83 2.13 -4.63 4.63
CA TYR A 83 2.27 -3.22 4.27
C TYR A 83 2.41 -2.28 5.48
N CYS A 84 1.82 -2.63 6.63
CA CYS A 84 1.97 -1.86 7.86
C CYS A 84 3.43 -1.77 8.33
N THR A 85 4.23 -2.82 8.23
CA THR A 85 5.65 -2.78 8.62
C THR A 85 6.57 -2.47 7.45
N ARG A 86 6.16 -2.85 6.23
CA ARG A 86 7.01 -2.85 5.04
C ARG A 86 6.77 -1.72 4.06
N CYS A 87 5.84 -0.79 4.31
CA CYS A 87 5.34 0.25 3.38
C CYS A 87 4.66 -0.32 2.12
N SER A 88 4.12 0.56 1.27
CA SER A 88 3.41 0.23 0.03
C SER A 88 4.18 -0.68 -0.93
N ASN A 89 3.48 -1.27 -1.88
CA ASN A 89 4.07 -2.15 -2.90
C ASN A 89 5.20 -1.46 -3.66
N LEU A 90 4.95 -0.24 -4.12
CA LEU A 90 5.94 0.59 -4.79
C LEU A 90 7.18 0.84 -3.92
N CYS A 91 6.97 1.16 -2.65
CA CYS A 91 8.04 1.43 -1.70
C CYS A 91 8.89 0.18 -1.44
N GLN A 92 8.28 -1.01 -1.36
CA GLN A 92 8.99 -2.28 -1.27
C GLN A 92 9.80 -2.57 -2.54
N THR A 93 9.18 -2.44 -3.72
CA THR A 93 9.85 -2.63 -5.01
C THR A 93 11.05 -1.70 -5.19
N TYR A 94 10.93 -0.42 -4.82
CA TYR A 94 12.07 0.52 -4.89
C TYR A 94 13.21 0.13 -3.94
N LYS A 95 12.89 -0.37 -2.73
CA LYS A 95 13.91 -0.86 -1.80
C LYS A 95 14.66 -2.06 -2.37
N GLU A 96 13.94 -3.01 -2.96
CA GLU A 96 14.55 -4.19 -3.58
C GLU A 96 15.47 -3.81 -4.76
N MET A 97 15.01 -2.92 -5.64
CA MET A 97 15.79 -2.40 -6.77
C MET A 97 17.04 -1.63 -6.30
N GLY A 98 16.97 -0.94 -5.15
CA GLY A 98 18.08 -0.18 -4.55
C GLY A 98 19.09 -1.03 -3.77
N THR A 99 18.78 -2.28 -3.45
CA THR A 99 19.69 -3.20 -2.73
C THR A 99 20.56 -4.09 -3.64
N SER A 100 20.43 -3.95 -4.97
CA SER A 100 21.33 -4.54 -5.97
C SER A 100 22.36 -3.53 -6.52
N GLY A 101 22.96 -2.74 -5.63
CA GLY A 101 24.20 -1.98 -5.90
C GLY A 101 25.36 -2.62 -5.13
N PRO A 102 26.59 -2.64 -5.69
CA PRO A 102 27.74 -3.39 -5.17
C PRO A 102 28.13 -3.02 -3.73
#